data_AF-A0A7V6L592-F1
#
_entry.id   AF-A0A7V6L592-F1
#
_cell.length_a   1.000
_cell.length_b   1.000
_cell.length_c   1.000
_cell.angle_alpha   90.00
_cell.angle_beta   90.00
_cell.angle_gamma   90.00
#
_symmetry.space_group_name_H-M   'P 1'
#
loop_
_entity.id
_entity.type
_entity.pdbx_description
1 polymer ?
#
loop_
_entity_poly.entity_id
_entity_poly.type
_entity_poly.pdbx_seq_one_letter_code
_entity_poly.pdbx_strand_id
1 'polypeptide(L)'
;VDGIDNFLKKPTVKISSNNDSLQIIESGLRDFLNLYKDKVYQNGLTAKLGIYCGKIETLEEVVYPAVAGIISEYGFEPDEVILKYHKGNSKYKIPPDSQLEFESLDKTISKIRVILLVQIGKEGWDCKSLTGIILSQKGDCPTNMVLQTSCRCLRQVVKGESESALIWLNEFNGEKLENQLRQQHHISIKELENARNIQPIEINRYNRMDYLKLPPVDYYQLKVEYHSIVLENKMNITEDIQNAITEESKISSIVKIKKDLVEEASVIDIEKEKGNRIADFNQWLYEINKESFGFLSMGKLYSEENALKEVFNTITYEKDGCRFYSSKFHIPVINANIRKAFYEKRTFDTKEEIIPESATLLRLENFSPLVKTKNLSDYYPSNDEVERIARSDAGKLKPDKKTMEVISSLEKIGQQAMAAKLKEEYIAKPEWNKTFHYVPYKNDSGFEQNFLNEVLKLACFQEMNLEIYYNGDRKLSDFKIKCFKGGKGKWNYIGMYTPDFLILQRRNKKIFKAIIVETKGSLFANDPKFKAKKEFMESEFLEQNNKKFGYK
;
A
#
# COMPACT_ATOMS: atom_id res chain seq x y z
N VAL A 1 7.09 -5.35 -13.54
CA VAL A 1 5.75 -4.74 -13.80
C VAL A 1 5.09 -5.50 -14.94
N ASP A 2 4.08 -6.34 -14.66
CA ASP A 2 3.50 -7.24 -15.66
C ASP A 2 2.58 -6.56 -16.69
N GLY A 3 2.24 -5.28 -16.49
CA GLY A 3 1.33 -4.54 -17.36
C GLY A 3 1.98 -3.74 -18.50
N ILE A 4 3.26 -3.40 -18.40
CA ILE A 4 3.95 -2.58 -19.41
C ILE A 4 4.17 -3.38 -20.69
N ASP A 5 3.89 -2.76 -21.84
CA ASP A 5 3.91 -3.35 -23.18
C ASP A 5 2.92 -4.54 -23.34
N ASN A 6 1.86 -4.54 -22.52
CA ASN A 6 0.74 -5.49 -22.57
C ASN A 6 -0.60 -4.73 -22.53
N PHE A 7 -0.78 -3.90 -21.51
CA PHE A 7 -1.90 -2.95 -21.41
C PHE A 7 -1.47 -1.56 -20.91
N LEU A 8 -0.20 -1.37 -20.56
CA LEU A 8 0.38 -0.10 -20.15
C LEU A 8 1.49 0.38 -21.10
N LYS A 9 1.52 1.68 -21.39
CA LYS A 9 2.61 2.39 -22.03
C LYS A 9 3.85 2.35 -21.15
N LYS A 10 5.02 2.42 -21.78
CA LYS A 10 6.31 2.54 -21.11
C LYS A 10 6.56 3.99 -20.65
N PRO A 11 6.64 4.26 -19.35
CA PRO A 11 6.87 5.62 -18.85
C PRO A 11 8.32 6.05 -19.00
N THR A 12 8.50 7.36 -19.19
CA THR A 12 9.70 8.11 -18.85
C THR A 12 9.33 9.12 -17.78
N VAL A 13 9.97 9.05 -16.62
CA VAL A 13 9.70 9.89 -15.45
C VAL A 13 10.84 10.89 -15.29
N LYS A 14 10.53 12.18 -15.42
CA LYS A 14 11.45 13.29 -15.21
C LYS A 14 11.12 14.00 -13.90
N ILE A 15 12.09 14.08 -13.00
CA ILE A 15 11.97 14.78 -11.72
C ILE A 15 12.86 16.02 -11.78
N SER A 16 12.26 17.19 -11.63
CA SER A 16 12.97 18.47 -11.60
C SER A 16 13.33 18.85 -10.18
N SER A 17 14.58 19.28 -9.97
CA SER A 17 15.05 19.94 -8.75
C SER A 17 14.72 21.44 -8.70
N ASN A 18 14.11 21.98 -9.76
CA ASN A 18 13.67 23.36 -9.79
C ASN A 18 12.46 23.55 -8.86
N ASN A 19 12.40 24.67 -8.15
CA ASN A 19 11.28 25.02 -7.29
C ASN A 19 10.23 25.88 -8.01
N ASP A 20 10.53 26.39 -9.20
CA ASP A 20 9.59 27.13 -10.03
C ASP A 20 8.66 26.17 -10.79
N SER A 21 7.42 26.08 -10.31
CA SER A 21 6.34 25.29 -10.90
C SER A 21 6.10 25.63 -12.37
N LEU A 22 6.18 26.91 -12.75
CA LEU A 22 5.90 27.33 -14.11
C LEU A 22 6.99 26.84 -15.07
N GLN A 23 8.26 26.96 -14.68
CA GLN A 23 9.37 26.44 -15.50
C GLN A 23 9.31 24.92 -15.71
N ILE A 24 8.84 24.17 -14.70
CA ILE A 24 8.60 22.73 -14.83
C ILE A 24 7.48 22.45 -15.83
N ILE A 25 6.38 23.21 -15.77
CA ILE A 25 5.27 23.11 -16.72
C ILE A 25 5.75 23.40 -18.14
N GLU A 26 6.47 24.50 -18.35
CA GLU A 26 6.96 24.90 -19.67
C GLU A 26 7.93 23.86 -20.24
N SER A 27 8.88 23.38 -19.43
CA SER A 27 9.82 22.33 -19.82
C SER A 27 9.10 21.04 -20.19
N GLY A 28 8.15 20.60 -19.34
CA GLY A 28 7.39 19.38 -19.57
C GLY A 28 6.46 19.47 -20.79
N LEU A 29 5.86 20.63 -21.03
CA LEU A 29 5.04 20.89 -22.21
C LEU A 29 5.87 20.85 -23.49
N ARG A 30 7.03 21.52 -23.52
CA ARG A 30 7.94 21.50 -24.68
C ARG A 30 8.44 20.09 -24.97
N ASP A 31 8.85 19.35 -23.94
CA ASP A 31 9.22 17.93 -24.08
C ASP A 31 8.09 17.10 -24.68
N PHE A 32 6.87 17.26 -24.16
CA PHE A 32 5.71 16.54 -24.65
C PHE A 32 5.43 16.87 -26.13
N LEU A 33 5.44 18.14 -26.50
CA LEU A 33 5.19 18.56 -27.88
C LEU A 33 6.28 18.05 -28.82
N ASN A 34 7.55 18.12 -28.43
CA ASN A 34 8.66 17.59 -29.23
C ASN A 34 8.54 16.09 -29.50
N LEU A 35 8.04 15.32 -28.54
CA LEU A 35 7.90 13.86 -28.67
C LEU A 35 6.59 13.43 -29.32
N TYR A 36 5.49 14.16 -29.09
CA TYR A 36 4.14 13.64 -29.32
C TYR A 36 3.24 14.56 -30.14
N LYS A 37 3.66 15.76 -30.57
CA LYS A 37 2.77 16.67 -31.34
C LYS A 37 2.21 16.02 -32.62
N ASP A 38 3.02 15.19 -33.29
CA ASP A 38 2.65 14.50 -34.53
C ASP A 38 2.17 13.05 -34.29
N LYS A 39 2.04 12.63 -33.02
CA LYS A 39 1.65 11.26 -32.67
C LYS A 39 0.13 11.06 -32.87
N VAL A 40 -0.19 10.25 -33.87
CA VAL A 40 -1.52 9.67 -34.11
C VAL A 40 -1.44 8.15 -33.88
N TYR A 41 -2.32 7.62 -33.04
CA TYR A 41 -2.44 6.19 -32.76
C TYR A 41 -3.19 5.46 -33.90
N GLN A 42 -3.08 4.13 -33.99
CA GLN A 42 -3.70 3.36 -35.08
C GLN A 42 -5.22 3.55 -35.16
N ASN A 43 -5.89 3.85 -34.05
CA ASN A 43 -7.32 4.13 -33.98
C ASN A 43 -7.69 5.60 -34.28
N GLY A 44 -6.74 6.40 -34.75
CA GLY A 44 -6.94 7.81 -35.12
C GLY A 44 -6.89 8.80 -33.95
N LEU A 45 -6.66 8.35 -32.71
CA LEU A 45 -6.54 9.25 -31.57
C LEU A 45 -5.20 10.00 -31.57
N THR A 46 -5.20 11.23 -31.08
CA THR A 46 -4.00 12.06 -30.90
C THR A 46 -3.51 12.02 -29.46
N ALA A 47 -2.20 12.07 -29.25
CA ALA A 47 -1.61 12.11 -27.92
C ALA A 47 -1.98 13.39 -27.14
N LYS A 48 -2.33 13.22 -25.86
CA LYS A 48 -2.77 14.29 -24.95
C LYS A 48 -1.90 14.42 -23.69
N LEU A 49 -1.83 15.62 -23.14
CA LEU A 49 -1.09 15.98 -21.93
C LEU A 49 -2.03 16.52 -20.86
N GLY A 50 -1.98 15.97 -19.65
CA GLY A 50 -2.66 16.52 -18.48
C GLY A 50 -1.71 17.34 -17.61
N ILE A 51 -2.09 18.56 -17.26
CA ILE A 51 -1.34 19.45 -16.36
C ILE A 51 -2.25 19.74 -15.18
N TYR A 52 -1.86 19.26 -13.99
CA TYR A 52 -2.64 19.51 -12.77
C TYR A 52 -2.14 20.78 -12.10
N CYS A 53 -3.06 21.66 -11.77
CA CYS A 53 -2.82 22.89 -11.04
C CYS A 53 -3.43 22.78 -9.63
N GLY A 54 -2.71 23.25 -8.62
CA GLY A 54 -3.21 23.25 -7.24
C GLY A 54 -4.42 24.16 -7.00
N LYS A 55 -4.57 25.26 -7.76
CA LYS A 55 -5.62 26.29 -7.57
C LYS A 55 -6.15 26.81 -8.90
N ILE A 56 -7.40 27.29 -8.90
CA ILE A 56 -8.09 27.83 -10.09
C ILE A 56 -7.43 29.13 -10.55
N GLU A 57 -7.07 30.01 -9.62
CA GLU A 57 -6.43 31.29 -9.90
C GLU A 57 -5.09 31.08 -10.62
N THR A 58 -4.28 30.13 -10.12
CA THR A 58 -3.00 29.79 -10.75
C THR A 58 -3.19 29.21 -12.15
N LEU A 59 -4.22 28.39 -12.36
CA LEU A 59 -4.55 27.86 -13.68
C LEU A 59 -4.88 29.00 -14.65
N GLU A 60 -5.79 29.89 -14.27
CA GLU A 60 -6.34 30.94 -15.14
C GLU A 60 -5.36 32.10 -15.38
N GLU A 61 -4.66 32.56 -14.35
CA GLU A 61 -3.85 33.79 -14.42
C GLU A 61 -2.40 33.55 -14.81
N VAL A 62 -1.87 32.34 -14.58
CA VAL A 62 -0.43 32.06 -14.73
C VAL A 62 -0.18 30.92 -15.72
N VAL A 63 -0.76 29.75 -15.48
CA VAL A 63 -0.47 28.56 -16.28
C VAL A 63 -1.06 28.65 -17.67
N TYR A 64 -2.34 29.05 -17.79
CA TYR A 64 -3.00 29.14 -19.09
C TYR A 64 -2.31 30.10 -20.06
N PRO A 65 -1.98 31.36 -19.69
CA PRO A 65 -1.25 32.26 -20.58
C PRO A 65 0.09 31.71 -21.06
N ALA A 66 0.87 31.09 -20.16
CA ALA A 66 2.17 30.52 -20.50
C ALA A 66 2.03 29.30 -21.44
N VAL A 67 1.11 28.39 -21.13
CA VAL A 67 0.80 27.22 -21.97
C VAL A 67 0.30 27.65 -23.34
N ALA A 68 -0.60 28.65 -23.40
CA ALA A 68 -1.11 29.19 -24.66
C ALA A 68 0.01 29.76 -25.53
N GLY A 69 0.93 30.53 -24.94
CA GLY A 69 2.11 31.05 -25.64
C GLY A 69 2.94 29.94 -26.28
N ILE A 70 3.27 28.89 -25.53
CA ILE A 70 4.03 27.74 -26.04
C ILE A 70 3.24 26.99 -27.12
N ILE A 71 1.93 26.81 -26.95
CA ILE A 71 1.09 26.13 -27.93
C ILE A 71 1.08 26.86 -29.27
N SER A 72 0.99 28.20 -29.25
CA SER A 72 1.11 29.04 -30.45
C SER A 72 2.50 28.98 -31.07
N GLU A 73 3.59 28.95 -30.28
CA GLU A 73 4.96 28.76 -30.79
C GLU A 73 5.12 27.46 -31.59
N TYR A 74 4.35 26.41 -31.23
CA TYR A 74 4.35 25.12 -31.92
C TYR A 74 3.35 25.04 -33.07
N GLY A 75 2.69 26.15 -33.42
CA GLY A 75 1.79 26.27 -34.57
C GLY A 75 0.38 25.74 -34.36
N PHE A 76 -0.08 25.66 -33.10
CA PHE A 76 -1.46 25.29 -32.78
C PHE A 76 -2.26 26.50 -32.29
N GLU A 77 -3.57 26.50 -32.56
CA GLU A 77 -4.50 27.49 -32.03
C GLU A 77 -4.89 27.13 -30.58
N PRO A 78 -4.54 27.96 -29.58
CA PRO A 78 -4.78 27.64 -28.16
C PRO A 78 -6.22 27.29 -27.83
N ASP A 79 -7.18 28.03 -28.39
CA ASP A 79 -8.61 27.84 -28.14
C ASP A 79 -9.15 26.51 -28.71
N GLU A 80 -8.48 25.90 -29.70
CA GLU A 80 -8.89 24.61 -30.25
C GLU A 80 -8.25 23.41 -29.52
N VAL A 81 -7.08 23.60 -28.90
CA VAL A 81 -6.26 22.49 -28.40
C VAL A 81 -6.09 22.46 -26.89
N ILE A 82 -6.42 23.55 -26.18
CA ILE A 82 -6.32 23.65 -24.72
C ILE A 82 -7.72 23.54 -24.10
N LEU A 83 -7.90 22.53 -23.26
CA LEU A 83 -9.08 22.41 -22.41
C LEU A 83 -8.73 22.86 -20.99
N LYS A 84 -9.42 23.88 -20.49
CA LYS A 84 -9.40 24.25 -19.07
C LYS A 84 -10.56 23.57 -18.35
N TYR A 85 -10.30 22.85 -17.26
CA TYR A 85 -11.38 22.20 -16.51
C TYR A 85 -11.21 22.28 -14.99
N HIS A 86 -12.16 22.98 -14.37
CA HIS A 86 -12.30 23.15 -12.92
C HIS A 86 -13.77 23.33 -12.53
N LYS A 87 -14.12 23.17 -11.25
CA LYS A 87 -15.51 23.29 -10.73
C LYS A 87 -15.96 24.72 -10.40
N GLY A 88 -15.24 25.72 -10.91
CA GLY A 88 -15.47 27.14 -10.60
C GLY A 88 -15.17 27.53 -9.14
N ASN A 89 -15.16 28.84 -8.88
CA ASN A 89 -15.12 29.46 -7.55
C ASN A 89 -15.85 30.82 -7.58
N SER A 90 -15.68 31.66 -6.56
CA SER A 90 -16.30 32.99 -6.49
C SER A 90 -15.85 33.96 -7.59
N LYS A 91 -14.66 33.75 -8.19
CA LYS A 91 -14.05 34.63 -9.20
C LYS A 91 -14.16 34.08 -10.63
N TYR A 92 -13.97 32.77 -10.81
CA TYR A 92 -13.95 32.08 -12.09
C TYR A 92 -15.09 31.07 -12.16
N LYS A 93 -15.99 31.23 -13.13
CA LYS A 93 -17.05 30.26 -13.40
C LYS A 93 -16.48 29.03 -14.09
N ILE A 94 -17.22 27.91 -14.04
CA ILE A 94 -16.90 26.72 -14.83
C ILE A 94 -16.91 27.14 -16.32
N PRO A 95 -15.84 26.87 -17.09
CA PRO A 95 -15.86 27.21 -18.51
C PRO A 95 -17.00 26.44 -19.22
N PRO A 96 -17.64 27.03 -20.24
CA PRO A 96 -18.68 26.34 -21.01
C PRO A 96 -18.16 25.04 -21.63
N ASP A 97 -19.04 24.04 -21.75
CA ASP A 97 -18.78 22.76 -22.44
C ASP A 97 -17.62 21.89 -21.93
N SER A 98 -16.90 22.31 -20.87
CA SER A 98 -15.70 21.62 -20.38
C SER A 98 -15.95 20.15 -20.04
N GLN A 99 -17.13 19.84 -19.49
CA GLN A 99 -17.49 18.46 -19.19
C GLN A 99 -17.65 17.62 -20.46
N LEU A 100 -18.33 18.14 -21.48
CA LEU A 100 -18.60 17.43 -22.72
C LEU A 100 -17.30 17.21 -23.52
N GLU A 101 -16.44 18.24 -23.57
CA GLU A 101 -15.11 18.14 -24.16
C GLU A 101 -14.23 17.13 -23.42
N PHE A 102 -14.25 17.16 -22.08
CA PHE A 102 -13.49 16.23 -21.24
C PHE A 102 -13.92 14.76 -21.44
N GLU A 103 -15.23 14.51 -21.53
CA GLU A 103 -15.79 13.18 -21.81
C GLU A 103 -15.52 12.73 -23.25
N SER A 104 -15.22 13.67 -24.16
CA SER A 104 -14.97 13.39 -25.57
C SER A 104 -13.49 13.32 -25.94
N LEU A 105 -12.58 13.49 -24.98
CA LEU A 105 -11.12 13.48 -25.23
C LEU A 105 -10.63 12.21 -25.93
N ASP A 106 -11.21 11.05 -25.62
CA ASP A 106 -10.81 9.75 -26.20
C ASP A 106 -11.61 9.40 -27.47
N LYS A 107 -12.10 10.42 -28.19
CA LYS A 107 -12.77 10.29 -29.49
C LYS A 107 -11.93 10.96 -30.59
N THR A 108 -12.02 10.45 -31.81
CA THR A 108 -11.26 10.96 -32.98
C THR A 108 -11.62 12.41 -33.36
N ILE A 109 -12.80 12.88 -32.96
CA ILE A 109 -13.24 14.27 -33.19
C ILE A 109 -12.57 15.28 -32.25
N SER A 110 -11.96 14.84 -31.14
CA SER A 110 -11.33 15.74 -30.18
C SER A 110 -10.03 16.33 -30.72
N LYS A 111 -10.02 17.65 -30.95
CA LYS A 111 -8.81 18.41 -31.29
C LYS A 111 -7.90 18.71 -30.09
N ILE A 112 -8.44 18.60 -28.86
CA ILE A 112 -7.70 18.89 -27.62
C ILE A 112 -6.39 18.09 -27.53
N ARG A 113 -5.32 18.77 -27.14
CA ARG A 113 -3.98 18.22 -26.92
C ARG A 113 -3.48 18.43 -25.50
N VAL A 114 -3.86 19.54 -24.87
CA VAL A 114 -3.45 19.90 -23.50
C VAL A 114 -4.67 20.12 -22.63
N ILE A 115 -4.68 19.52 -21.44
CA ILE A 115 -5.77 19.63 -20.48
C ILE A 115 -5.21 20.23 -19.19
N LEU A 116 -5.71 21.40 -18.80
CA LEU A 116 -5.38 22.07 -17.55
C LEU A 116 -6.46 21.74 -16.51
N LEU A 117 -6.07 21.15 -15.38
CA LEU A 117 -6.99 20.55 -14.41
C LEU A 117 -6.83 21.12 -13.01
N VAL A 118 -7.95 21.43 -12.35
CA VAL A 118 -7.96 21.70 -10.88
C VAL A 118 -9.00 20.81 -10.22
N GLN A 119 -8.54 19.90 -9.37
CA GLN A 119 -9.39 18.96 -8.62
C GLN A 119 -10.30 18.05 -9.47
N ILE A 120 -10.07 17.97 -10.78
CA ILE A 120 -10.75 17.06 -11.71
C ILE A 120 -9.79 15.96 -12.17
N GLY A 121 -10.33 14.83 -12.63
CA GLY A 121 -9.53 13.77 -13.26
C GLY A 121 -8.63 13.00 -12.30
N LYS A 122 -8.84 13.13 -10.99
CA LYS A 122 -8.07 12.42 -9.93
C LYS A 122 -8.50 10.95 -9.80
N GLU A 123 -9.79 10.68 -10.02
CA GLU A 123 -10.41 9.36 -9.98
C GLU A 123 -11.33 9.16 -11.19
N GLY A 124 -11.58 7.91 -11.58
CA GLY A 124 -12.54 7.59 -12.65
C GLY A 124 -12.20 8.04 -14.08
N TRP A 125 -11.15 8.85 -14.29
CA TRP A 125 -10.78 9.32 -15.62
C TRP A 125 -10.13 8.19 -16.44
N ASP A 126 -10.80 7.83 -17.55
CA ASP A 126 -10.34 6.85 -18.54
C ASP A 126 -10.19 7.52 -19.91
N CYS A 127 -9.00 8.09 -20.15
CA CYS A 127 -8.60 8.62 -21.46
C CYS A 127 -7.32 7.90 -21.86
N LYS A 128 -7.41 6.93 -22.79
CA LYS A 128 -6.26 6.13 -23.20
C LYS A 128 -5.27 6.95 -24.00
N SER A 129 -5.74 7.95 -24.74
CA SER A 129 -4.88 8.88 -25.49
C SER A 129 -4.10 9.86 -24.61
N LEU A 130 -4.36 9.89 -23.29
CA LEU A 130 -3.50 10.58 -22.33
C LEU A 130 -2.11 9.94 -22.34
N THR A 131 -1.13 10.68 -22.84
CA THR A 131 0.24 10.20 -23.11
C THR A 131 1.25 10.90 -22.21
N GLY A 132 0.86 11.99 -21.54
CA GLY A 132 1.69 12.56 -20.49
C GLY A 132 0.95 13.27 -19.38
N ILE A 133 1.65 13.44 -18.25
CA ILE A 133 1.19 14.16 -17.06
C ILE A 133 2.28 15.06 -16.49
N ILE A 134 1.89 16.24 -16.01
CA ILE A 134 2.74 17.16 -15.26
C ILE A 134 2.14 17.41 -13.86
N LEU A 135 2.94 17.19 -12.82
CA LEU A 135 2.69 17.58 -11.43
C LEU A 135 3.85 18.45 -10.94
N SER A 136 3.78 19.74 -11.23
CA SER A 136 4.88 20.71 -11.06
C SER A 136 5.04 21.25 -9.64
N GLN A 137 4.10 21.01 -8.74
CA GLN A 137 4.18 21.48 -7.36
C GLN A 137 3.43 20.60 -6.36
N LYS A 138 3.70 20.83 -5.07
CA LYS A 138 2.94 20.21 -3.99
C LYS A 138 1.49 20.73 -4.03
N GLY A 139 0.53 19.81 -4.00
CA GLY A 139 -0.90 20.13 -3.95
C GLY A 139 -1.64 20.05 -5.28
N ASP A 140 -0.94 19.77 -6.39
CA ASP A 140 -1.58 19.50 -7.69
C ASP A 140 -2.55 18.29 -7.60
N CYS A 141 -2.19 17.30 -6.80
CA CYS A 141 -3.06 16.22 -6.37
C CYS A 141 -2.90 15.93 -4.86
N PRO A 142 -3.87 15.22 -4.24
CA PRO A 142 -3.72 14.73 -2.87
C PRO A 142 -2.44 13.88 -2.74
N THR A 143 -1.70 14.07 -1.66
CA THR A 143 -0.39 13.42 -1.47
C THR A 143 -0.45 11.90 -1.57
N ASN A 144 -1.54 11.27 -1.13
CA ASN A 144 -1.77 9.82 -1.22
C ASN A 144 -2.17 9.33 -2.62
N MET A 145 -2.39 10.24 -3.58
CA MET A 145 -2.84 9.95 -4.94
C MET A 145 -1.80 10.20 -6.02
N VAL A 146 -0.57 10.55 -5.67
CA VAL A 146 0.50 10.86 -6.64
C VAL A 146 0.73 9.67 -7.59
N LEU A 147 0.82 8.44 -7.08
CA LEU A 147 0.96 7.23 -7.90
C LEU A 147 -0.21 7.05 -8.87
N GLN A 148 -1.44 7.11 -8.37
CA GLN A 148 -2.62 6.88 -9.22
C GLN A 148 -2.79 7.99 -10.25
N THR A 149 -2.45 9.24 -9.91
CA THR A 149 -2.53 10.40 -10.81
C THR A 149 -1.46 10.28 -11.88
N SER A 150 -0.18 10.15 -11.51
CA SER A 150 0.94 10.01 -12.46
C SER A 150 0.77 8.84 -13.42
N CYS A 151 0.25 7.70 -12.94
CA CYS A 151 0.07 6.51 -13.79
C CYS A 151 -1.16 6.56 -14.72
N ARG A 152 -2.00 7.61 -14.71
CA ARG A 152 -3.17 7.70 -15.60
C ARG A 152 -2.79 7.71 -17.08
N CYS A 153 -1.67 8.33 -17.44
CA CYS A 153 -1.19 8.38 -18.83
C CYS A 153 -0.63 7.04 -19.33
N LEU A 154 -0.52 6.03 -18.46
CA LEU A 154 0.09 4.76 -18.81
C LEU A 154 -0.88 3.80 -19.47
N ARG A 155 -2.17 4.06 -19.64
CA ARG A 155 -3.05 3.08 -20.33
C ARG A 155 -2.74 3.02 -21.81
N GLN A 156 -2.56 1.84 -22.40
CA GLN A 156 -2.35 1.74 -23.85
C GLN A 156 -3.60 2.13 -24.64
N VAL A 157 -3.38 2.80 -25.77
CA VAL A 157 -4.43 3.05 -26.77
C VAL A 157 -4.68 1.76 -27.54
N VAL A 158 -3.61 1.13 -28.03
CA VAL A 158 -3.64 -0.17 -28.71
C VAL A 158 -2.94 -1.21 -27.85
N LYS A 159 -3.67 -2.26 -27.47
CA LYS A 159 -3.14 -3.32 -26.59
C LYS A 159 -2.01 -4.08 -27.26
N GLY A 160 -0.92 -4.29 -26.53
CA GLY A 160 0.24 -5.08 -26.98
C GLY A 160 1.23 -4.32 -27.87
N GLU A 161 0.94 -3.07 -28.25
CA GLU A 161 1.87 -2.21 -28.98
C GLU A 161 2.89 -1.56 -28.04
N SER A 162 4.08 -1.23 -28.54
CA SER A 162 5.09 -0.51 -27.77
C SER A 162 4.80 1.00 -27.81
N GLU A 163 4.01 1.47 -26.86
CA GLU A 163 3.67 2.89 -26.67
C GLU A 163 4.48 3.50 -25.52
N SER A 164 4.89 4.76 -25.64
CA SER A 164 5.61 5.50 -24.59
C SER A 164 4.73 6.55 -23.92
N ALA A 165 5.02 6.89 -22.67
CA ALA A 165 4.37 7.96 -21.92
C ALA A 165 5.39 8.85 -21.20
N LEU A 166 5.04 10.10 -20.93
CA LEU A 166 5.91 11.08 -20.27
C LEU A 166 5.29 11.59 -18.96
N ILE A 167 6.05 11.53 -17.86
CA ILE A 167 5.62 12.03 -16.56
C ILE A 167 6.65 13.06 -16.08
N TRP A 168 6.21 14.29 -15.81
CA TRP A 168 7.04 15.36 -15.26
C TRP A 168 6.60 15.70 -13.84
N LEU A 169 7.54 15.70 -12.90
CA LEU A 169 7.29 15.92 -11.48
C LEU A 169 8.28 16.94 -10.92
N ASN A 170 7.87 17.70 -9.92
CA ASN A 170 8.82 18.33 -9.02
C ASN A 170 9.40 17.29 -8.03
N GLU A 171 10.45 17.68 -7.30
CA GLU A 171 11.12 16.82 -6.32
C GLU A 171 10.16 16.20 -5.30
N PHE A 172 9.26 17.00 -4.71
CA PHE A 172 8.28 16.51 -3.73
C PHE A 172 7.38 15.40 -4.30
N ASN A 173 6.80 15.60 -5.49
CA ASN A 173 5.93 14.60 -6.12
C ASN A 173 6.74 13.39 -6.59
N GLY A 174 7.99 13.57 -7.03
CA GLY A 174 8.93 12.50 -7.36
C GLY A 174 9.20 11.57 -6.18
N GLU A 175 9.56 12.13 -5.01
CA GLU A 175 9.75 11.36 -3.78
C GLU A 175 8.48 10.61 -3.35
N LYS A 176 7.31 11.24 -3.50
CA LYS A 176 6.03 10.59 -3.16
C LYS A 176 5.69 9.45 -4.11
N LEU A 177 5.96 9.61 -5.40
CA LEU A 177 5.78 8.53 -6.38
C LEU A 177 6.68 7.33 -6.05
N GLU A 178 7.98 7.57 -5.83
CA GLU A 178 8.96 6.51 -5.46
C GLU A 178 8.52 5.76 -4.20
N ASN A 179 8.13 6.49 -3.15
CA ASN A 179 7.67 5.88 -1.90
C ASN A 179 6.38 5.05 -2.09
N GLN A 180 5.42 5.56 -2.87
CA GLN A 180 4.17 4.84 -3.11
C GLN A 180 4.36 3.61 -3.98
N LEU A 181 5.23 3.66 -5.00
CA LEU A 181 5.63 2.50 -5.80
C LEU A 181 6.25 1.41 -4.92
N ARG A 182 7.18 1.77 -4.03
CA ARG A 182 7.82 0.82 -3.12
C ARG A 182 6.85 0.22 -2.11
N GLN A 183 5.91 1.01 -1.59
CA GLN A 183 4.96 0.56 -0.59
C GLN A 183 3.83 -0.31 -1.17
N GLN A 184 3.29 0.07 -2.34
CA GLN A 184 2.12 -0.59 -2.93
C GLN A 184 2.49 -1.70 -3.92
N HIS A 185 3.64 -1.57 -4.59
CA HIS A 185 4.06 -2.46 -5.67
C HIS A 185 5.46 -3.05 -5.51
N HIS A 186 6.19 -2.71 -4.44
CA HIS A 186 7.55 -3.19 -4.18
C HIS A 186 8.53 -2.95 -5.34
N ILE A 187 8.36 -1.84 -6.07
CA ILE A 187 9.25 -1.43 -7.17
C ILE A 187 9.69 0.03 -7.01
N SER A 188 10.78 0.38 -7.68
CA SER A 188 11.28 1.75 -7.86
C SER A 188 10.80 2.37 -9.18
N ILE A 189 10.94 3.69 -9.33
CA ILE A 189 10.72 4.39 -10.60
C ILE A 189 11.62 3.81 -11.70
N LYS A 190 12.89 3.51 -11.39
CA LYS A 190 13.83 2.94 -12.35
C LYS A 190 13.37 1.57 -12.88
N GLU A 191 12.81 0.73 -12.03
CA GLU A 191 12.24 -0.57 -12.44
C GLU A 191 10.94 -0.40 -13.24
N LEU A 192 10.15 0.64 -12.94
CA LEU A 192 8.97 1.01 -13.73
C LEU A 192 9.37 1.44 -15.15
N GLU A 193 10.39 2.27 -15.32
CA GLU A 193 10.88 2.73 -16.62
C GLU A 193 11.57 1.62 -17.44
N ASN A 194 12.26 0.69 -16.75
CA ASN A 194 12.98 -0.41 -17.38
C ASN A 194 12.14 -1.66 -17.60
N ALA A 195 10.87 -1.65 -17.18
CA ALA A 195 9.97 -2.76 -17.45
C ALA A 195 9.89 -3.03 -18.96
N ARG A 196 10.09 -4.29 -19.33
CA ARG A 196 9.96 -4.80 -20.69
C ARG A 196 9.02 -6.00 -20.66
N ASN A 197 8.28 -6.22 -21.74
CA ASN A 197 7.54 -7.47 -21.93
C ASN A 197 8.54 -8.59 -22.29
N ILE A 198 9.17 -9.15 -21.26
CA ILE A 198 10.08 -10.30 -21.37
C ILE A 198 9.23 -11.57 -21.28
N GLN A 199 9.40 -12.48 -22.24
CA GLN A 199 8.79 -13.80 -22.18
C GLN A 199 9.25 -14.53 -20.91
N PRO A 200 8.33 -15.11 -20.11
CA PRO A 200 8.71 -15.78 -18.88
C PRO A 200 9.64 -16.97 -19.17
N ILE A 201 10.73 -17.06 -18.42
CA ILE A 201 11.65 -18.20 -18.41
C ILE A 201 11.10 -19.22 -17.41
N GLU A 202 11.15 -20.50 -17.77
CA GLU A 202 10.87 -21.61 -16.86
C GLU A 202 12.14 -22.04 -16.13
N ILE A 203 12.03 -22.17 -14.80
CA ILE A 203 13.09 -22.68 -13.93
C ILE A 203 12.59 -23.86 -13.10
N ASN A 204 13.50 -24.78 -12.79
CA ASN A 204 13.22 -25.94 -11.94
C ASN A 204 13.18 -25.53 -10.47
N ARG A 205 12.29 -26.16 -9.70
CA ARG A 205 12.20 -26.08 -8.26
C ARG A 205 12.16 -27.48 -7.65
N TYR A 206 13.00 -27.69 -6.64
CA TYR A 206 13.20 -28.97 -5.99
C TYR A 206 12.75 -28.91 -4.53
N ASN A 207 11.98 -29.90 -4.10
CA ASN A 207 11.65 -30.14 -2.69
C ASN A 207 12.76 -30.98 -2.06
N ARG A 208 13.32 -30.53 -0.94
CA ARG A 208 14.42 -31.18 -0.22
C ARG A 208 14.02 -31.65 1.19
N MET A 209 12.76 -31.53 1.58
CA MET A 209 12.27 -31.88 2.93
C MET A 209 12.63 -33.31 3.33
N ASP A 210 12.37 -34.29 2.45
CA ASP A 210 12.63 -35.72 2.70
C ASP A 210 14.13 -36.02 2.77
N TYR A 211 14.91 -35.43 1.87
CA TYR A 211 16.37 -35.55 1.84
C TYR A 211 16.99 -35.04 3.15
N LEU A 212 16.52 -33.89 3.64
CA LEU A 212 16.97 -33.27 4.89
C LEU A 212 16.39 -33.91 6.15
N LYS A 213 15.38 -34.78 5.99
CA LYS A 213 14.59 -35.38 7.09
C LYS A 213 14.09 -34.28 8.04
N LEU A 214 13.53 -33.23 7.46
CA LEU A 214 13.16 -32.03 8.21
C LEU A 214 11.82 -32.24 8.93
N PRO A 215 11.78 -32.20 10.27
CA PRO A 215 10.54 -32.38 11.02
C PRO A 215 9.64 -31.14 10.90
N PRO A 216 8.34 -31.25 11.21
CA PRO A 216 7.47 -30.10 11.35
C PRO A 216 7.89 -29.23 12.56
N VAL A 217 7.44 -27.98 12.54
CA VAL A 217 7.62 -27.00 13.62
C VAL A 217 6.42 -27.07 14.54
N ASP A 218 6.62 -27.61 15.74
CA ASP A 218 5.60 -27.63 16.78
C ASP A 218 5.59 -26.29 17.53
N TYR A 219 4.40 -25.75 17.78
CA TYR A 219 4.21 -24.49 18.51
C TYR A 219 2.85 -24.47 19.21
N TYR A 220 2.64 -23.47 20.05
CA TYR A 220 1.38 -23.24 20.75
C TYR A 220 0.74 -21.95 20.25
N GLN A 221 -0.51 -22.04 19.80
CA GLN A 221 -1.25 -20.94 19.23
C GLN A 221 -2.37 -20.50 20.17
N LEU A 222 -2.44 -19.19 20.43
CA LEU A 222 -3.62 -18.59 21.07
C LEU A 222 -4.83 -18.73 20.14
N LYS A 223 -5.89 -19.36 20.64
CA LYS A 223 -7.22 -19.46 20.06
C LYS A 223 -8.18 -18.61 20.88
N VAL A 224 -8.88 -17.71 20.21
CA VAL A 224 -9.88 -16.82 20.81
C VAL A 224 -11.24 -17.14 20.18
N GLU A 225 -12.20 -17.53 21.01
CA GLU A 225 -13.60 -17.74 20.60
C GLU A 225 -14.47 -16.60 21.12
N TYR A 226 -15.23 -15.98 20.21
CA TYR A 226 -16.11 -14.85 20.52
C TYR A 226 -17.52 -15.34 20.82
N HIS A 227 -18.00 -15.07 22.03
CA HIS A 227 -19.37 -15.34 22.45
C HIS A 227 -20.11 -14.02 22.57
N SER A 228 -21.11 -13.78 21.72
CA SER A 228 -21.91 -12.56 21.81
C SER A 228 -22.82 -12.61 23.05
N ILE A 229 -22.69 -11.63 23.92
CA ILE A 229 -23.59 -11.43 25.06
C ILE A 229 -24.38 -10.14 24.81
N VAL A 230 -25.70 -10.23 24.79
CA VAL A 230 -26.55 -9.04 24.88
C VAL A 230 -26.43 -8.54 26.31
N LEU A 231 -25.97 -7.31 26.53
CA LEU A 231 -25.97 -6.75 27.88
C LEU A 231 -27.43 -6.64 28.32
N GLU A 232 -27.85 -7.47 29.28
CA GLU A 232 -29.16 -7.35 29.96
C GLU A 232 -29.26 -6.10 30.86
N ASN A 233 -28.28 -5.19 30.79
CA ASN A 233 -28.40 -3.90 31.45
C ASN A 233 -29.57 -3.16 30.80
N LYS A 234 -30.63 -2.93 31.59
CA LYS A 234 -31.78 -2.07 31.24
C LYS A 234 -31.25 -0.87 30.46
N MET A 235 -31.64 -0.74 29.18
CA MET A 235 -31.34 0.45 28.39
C MET A 235 -31.82 1.66 29.19
N ASN A 236 -30.89 2.48 29.68
CA ASN A 236 -31.25 3.75 30.28
C ASN A 236 -31.30 4.79 29.16
N ILE A 237 -32.36 4.69 28.36
CA ILE A 237 -32.54 5.48 27.14
C ILE A 237 -32.44 6.97 27.46
N THR A 238 -33.10 7.41 28.53
CA THR A 238 -33.09 8.79 29.01
C THR A 238 -31.68 9.28 29.33
N GLU A 239 -30.90 8.51 30.10
CA GLU A 239 -29.51 8.87 30.46
C GLU A 239 -28.58 8.88 29.23
N ASP A 240 -28.73 7.90 28.32
CA ASP A 240 -27.95 7.83 27.09
C ASP A 240 -28.27 9.02 26.15
N ILE A 241 -29.52 9.49 26.12
CA ILE A 241 -29.93 10.69 25.38
C ILE A 241 -29.31 11.95 26.01
N GLN A 242 -29.38 12.09 27.34
CA GLN A 242 -28.80 13.23 28.05
C GLN A 242 -27.28 13.32 27.83
N ASN A 243 -26.62 12.17 27.67
CA ASN A 243 -25.19 12.07 27.37
C ASN A 243 -24.86 12.05 25.87
N ALA A 244 -25.81 12.35 24.97
CA ALA A 244 -25.58 12.31 23.53
C ALA A 244 -24.59 13.37 23.03
N ILE A 245 -24.40 14.47 23.79
CA ILE A 245 -23.43 15.52 23.52
C ILE A 245 -22.07 15.10 24.09
N THR A 246 -21.20 14.59 23.22
CA THR A 246 -19.83 14.18 23.56
C THR A 246 -18.82 15.25 23.17
N GLU A 247 -17.57 15.14 23.63
CA GLU A 247 -16.48 16.05 23.21
C GLU A 247 -16.28 16.04 21.68
N GLU A 248 -16.41 14.88 21.03
CA GLU A 248 -16.35 14.74 19.56
C GLU A 248 -17.47 15.51 18.84
N SER A 249 -18.59 15.75 19.53
CA SER A 249 -19.71 16.51 18.97
C SER A 249 -19.55 18.02 19.10
N LYS A 250 -18.58 18.50 19.89
CA LYS A 250 -18.32 19.93 20.06
C LYS A 250 -17.35 20.41 18.99
N ILE A 251 -17.70 21.51 18.32
CA ILE A 251 -16.88 22.17 17.30
C ILE A 251 -16.00 23.19 18.03
N SER A 252 -14.74 22.85 18.26
CA SER A 252 -13.72 23.83 18.67
C SER A 252 -13.05 24.42 17.42
N SER A 253 -13.07 25.75 17.28
CA SER A 253 -12.27 26.41 16.25
C SER A 253 -10.82 26.49 16.72
N ILE A 254 -10.00 25.53 16.32
CA ILE A 254 -8.55 25.63 16.47
C ILE A 254 -8.04 26.65 15.44
N VAL A 255 -7.83 27.89 15.87
CA VAL A 255 -7.06 28.86 15.08
C VAL A 255 -5.58 28.55 15.31
N LYS A 256 -4.94 27.84 14.37
CA LYS A 256 -3.48 27.71 14.35
C LYS A 256 -2.86 29.07 14.02
N ILE A 257 -2.46 29.84 15.03
CA ILE A 257 -1.62 31.02 14.83
C ILE A 257 -0.19 30.53 14.65
N LYS A 258 0.35 30.64 13.43
CA LYS A 258 1.76 30.37 13.15
C LYS A 258 2.57 31.58 13.61
N LYS A 259 3.21 31.47 14.78
CA LYS A 259 4.31 32.35 15.20
C LYS A 259 5.55 31.47 15.43
N ASP A 260 6.60 31.74 14.67
CA ASP A 260 7.97 31.26 14.88
C ASP A 260 8.14 29.79 15.30
N LEU A 261 7.93 28.89 14.33
CA LEU A 261 8.43 27.50 14.31
C LEU A 261 8.03 26.57 15.47
N VAL A 262 7.12 26.99 16.35
CA VAL A 262 6.48 26.12 17.36
C VAL A 262 4.98 26.10 17.10
N GLU A 263 4.41 24.90 16.87
CA GLU A 263 2.95 24.73 16.81
C GLU A 263 2.39 24.69 18.23
N GLU A 264 1.98 25.83 18.77
CA GLU A 264 1.13 25.86 19.97
C GLU A 264 -0.34 26.00 19.55
N ALA A 265 -1.14 24.99 19.90
CA ALA A 265 -2.59 25.03 19.74
C ALA A 265 -3.21 25.73 20.95
N SER A 266 -3.68 26.96 20.77
CA SER A 266 -4.53 27.64 21.75
C SER A 266 -6.00 27.54 21.32
N VAL A 267 -6.84 27.04 22.23
CA VAL A 267 -8.29 27.00 22.06
C VAL A 267 -8.82 28.40 22.33
N ILE A 268 -9.28 29.10 21.29
CA ILE A 268 -10.01 30.36 21.45
C ILE A 268 -11.49 30.02 21.45
N ASP A 269 -12.16 30.28 22.57
CA ASP A 269 -13.61 30.13 22.68
C ASP A 269 -14.27 31.14 21.72
N ILE A 270 -15.08 30.66 20.77
CA ILE A 270 -15.77 31.56 19.84
C ILE A 270 -16.93 32.20 20.61
N GLU A 271 -16.71 33.40 21.14
CA GLU A 271 -17.70 34.10 21.96
C GLU A 271 -19.00 34.44 21.20
N LYS A 272 -18.99 34.49 19.86
CA LYS A 272 -20.18 34.81 19.04
C LYS A 272 -20.65 33.62 18.21
N GLU A 273 -21.85 33.16 18.53
CA GLU A 273 -22.60 32.14 17.80
C GLU A 273 -22.92 32.58 16.35
N LYS A 274 -22.74 31.68 15.38
CA LYS A 274 -22.82 31.94 13.92
C LYS A 274 -23.76 31.00 13.17
N GLY A 275 -24.55 30.17 13.86
CA GLY A 275 -25.56 29.34 13.23
C GLY A 275 -26.51 30.13 12.33
N ASN A 276 -26.92 29.54 11.22
CA ASN A 276 -27.86 30.18 10.28
C ASN A 276 -28.95 29.23 9.80
N ARG A 277 -28.92 27.95 10.23
CA ARG A 277 -29.94 26.96 9.94
C ARG A 277 -31.02 27.01 11.01
N ILE A 278 -32.25 27.31 10.60
CA ILE A 278 -33.42 27.29 11.48
C ILE A 278 -33.55 25.90 12.10
N ALA A 279 -33.80 25.87 13.41
CA ALA A 279 -34.00 24.66 14.18
C ALA A 279 -35.45 24.55 14.63
N ASP A 280 -36.11 23.49 14.22
CA ASP A 280 -37.43 23.09 14.71
C ASP A 280 -37.34 21.71 15.34
N PHE A 281 -37.96 21.54 16.51
CA PHE A 281 -37.85 20.32 17.30
C PHE A 281 -38.45 19.11 16.59
N ASN A 282 -39.65 19.26 16.00
CA ASN A 282 -40.30 18.14 15.31
C ASN A 282 -39.54 17.77 14.04
N GLN A 283 -39.07 18.76 13.28
CA GLN A 283 -38.23 18.54 12.11
C GLN A 283 -36.93 17.81 12.48
N TRP A 284 -36.32 18.14 13.62
CA TRP A 284 -35.13 17.45 14.14
C TRP A 284 -35.43 15.99 14.49
N LEU A 285 -36.57 15.70 15.13
CA LEU A 285 -36.99 14.32 15.40
C LEU A 285 -37.22 13.52 14.10
N TYR A 286 -37.82 14.13 13.08
CA TYR A 286 -37.97 13.53 11.75
C TYR A 286 -36.61 13.21 11.11
N GLU A 287 -35.62 14.09 11.27
CA GLU A 287 -34.25 13.83 10.79
C GLU A 287 -33.62 12.62 11.50
N ILE A 288 -33.75 12.52 12.83
CA ILE A 288 -33.26 11.37 13.61
C ILE A 288 -33.97 10.07 13.19
N ASN A 289 -35.29 10.10 13.01
CA ASN A 289 -36.08 8.97 12.51
C ASN A 289 -35.63 8.55 11.10
N LYS A 290 -35.48 9.50 10.17
CA LYS A 290 -35.05 9.23 8.78
C LYS A 290 -33.64 8.65 8.73
N GLU A 291 -32.71 9.21 9.49
CA GLU A 291 -31.33 8.72 9.59
C GLU A 291 -31.22 7.35 10.28
N SER A 292 -32.28 6.90 10.96
CA SER A 292 -32.37 5.54 11.50
C SER A 292 -32.85 4.51 10.47
N PHE A 293 -33.11 4.90 9.22
CA PHE A 293 -33.69 4.03 8.18
C PHE A 293 -35.00 3.36 8.59
N GLY A 294 -35.80 4.02 9.43
CA GLY A 294 -37.10 3.53 9.90
C GLY A 294 -37.05 2.56 11.08
N PHE A 295 -35.87 2.19 11.58
CA PHE A 295 -35.73 1.30 12.74
C PHE A 295 -36.10 1.99 14.07
N LEU A 296 -36.02 3.33 14.15
CA LEU A 296 -36.46 4.11 15.30
C LEU A 296 -37.74 4.89 14.96
N SER A 297 -38.90 4.43 15.41
CA SER A 297 -40.20 5.08 15.15
C SER A 297 -40.36 6.42 15.89
N MET A 298 -41.14 7.34 15.33
CA MET A 298 -41.52 8.60 16.01
C MET A 298 -42.15 8.37 17.39
N GLY A 299 -42.97 7.32 17.57
CA GLY A 299 -43.57 7.01 18.88
C GLY A 299 -42.54 6.74 19.99
N LYS A 300 -41.42 6.08 19.64
CA LYS A 300 -40.29 5.86 20.57
C LYS A 300 -39.49 7.13 20.85
N LEU A 301 -39.38 8.04 19.88
CA LEU A 301 -38.75 9.34 20.12
C LEU A 301 -39.61 10.19 21.06
N TYR A 302 -40.92 10.24 20.83
CA TYR A 302 -41.84 10.99 21.68
C TYR A 302 -41.95 10.42 23.11
N SER A 303 -41.67 9.13 23.35
CA SER A 303 -41.62 8.62 24.73
C SER A 303 -40.48 9.22 25.56
N GLU A 304 -39.45 9.78 24.92
CA GLU A 304 -38.30 10.44 25.56
C GLU A 304 -38.25 11.95 25.26
N GLU A 305 -39.41 12.56 24.99
CA GLU A 305 -39.51 13.95 24.53
C GLU A 305 -38.81 14.95 25.48
N ASN A 306 -38.91 14.75 26.79
CA ASN A 306 -38.29 15.63 27.78
C ASN A 306 -36.76 15.65 27.67
N ALA A 307 -36.12 14.46 27.63
CA ALA A 307 -34.67 14.34 27.48
C ALA A 307 -34.20 14.89 26.12
N LEU A 308 -34.97 14.63 25.06
CA LEU A 308 -34.67 15.17 23.73
C LEU A 308 -34.79 16.70 23.68
N LYS A 309 -35.75 17.29 24.39
CA LYS A 309 -35.89 18.76 24.52
C LYS A 309 -34.71 19.37 25.25
N GLU A 310 -34.18 18.74 26.30
CA GLU A 310 -32.97 19.21 26.99
C GLU A 310 -31.77 19.26 26.04
N VAL A 311 -31.55 18.20 25.26
CA VAL A 311 -30.49 18.15 24.24
C VAL A 311 -30.74 19.21 23.16
N PHE A 312 -31.97 19.31 22.64
CA PHE A 312 -32.33 20.27 21.59
C PHE A 312 -32.09 21.72 22.05
N ASN A 313 -32.48 22.05 23.28
CA ASN A 313 -32.27 23.37 23.85
C ASN A 313 -30.78 23.69 24.02
N THR A 314 -29.95 22.68 24.26
CA THR A 314 -28.49 22.85 24.40
C THR A 314 -27.81 23.08 23.05
N ILE A 315 -28.24 22.38 22.01
CA ILE A 315 -27.61 22.42 20.67
C ILE A 315 -28.20 23.51 19.76
N THR A 316 -29.10 24.33 20.30
CA THR A 316 -29.76 25.44 19.60
C THR A 316 -29.66 26.73 20.40
N TYR A 317 -29.92 27.86 19.75
CA TYR A 317 -29.96 29.17 20.39
C TYR A 317 -31.01 30.05 19.71
N GLU A 318 -31.45 31.12 20.40
CA GLU A 318 -32.42 32.07 19.87
C GLU A 318 -31.75 33.36 19.39
N LYS A 319 -32.22 33.84 18.24
CA LYS A 319 -31.83 35.13 17.66
C LYS A 319 -33.02 35.69 16.90
N ASP A 320 -33.36 36.95 17.16
CA ASP A 320 -34.44 37.68 16.46
C ASP A 320 -35.79 36.94 16.47
N GLY A 321 -36.13 36.29 17.59
CA GLY A 321 -37.38 35.52 17.76
C GLY A 321 -37.43 34.17 17.04
N CYS A 322 -36.34 33.77 16.36
CA CYS A 322 -36.20 32.48 15.71
C CYS A 322 -35.13 31.63 16.40
N ARG A 323 -35.31 30.30 16.39
CA ARG A 323 -34.35 29.34 16.95
C ARG A 323 -33.47 28.75 15.83
N PHE A 324 -32.18 28.65 16.07
CA PHE A 324 -31.17 28.19 15.12
C PHE A 324 -30.30 27.09 15.74
N TYR A 325 -29.77 26.19 14.91
CA TYR A 325 -28.75 25.24 15.36
C TYR A 325 -27.45 25.96 15.69
N SER A 326 -26.86 25.66 16.83
CA SER A 326 -25.60 26.26 17.26
C SER A 326 -24.44 25.73 16.42
N SER A 327 -23.59 26.65 15.95
CA SER A 327 -22.33 26.37 15.24
C SER A 327 -21.26 25.72 16.13
N LYS A 328 -21.53 25.59 17.44
CA LYS A 328 -20.66 24.90 18.41
C LYS A 328 -20.84 23.38 18.39
N PHE A 329 -21.79 22.83 17.63
CA PHE A 329 -22.09 21.40 17.67
C PHE A 329 -22.17 20.76 16.28
N HIS A 330 -21.63 19.55 16.18
CA HIS A 330 -21.75 18.68 15.02
C HIS A 330 -23.04 17.84 15.14
N ILE A 331 -24.16 18.43 14.74
CA ILE A 331 -25.52 17.84 14.86
C ILE A 331 -25.60 16.38 14.36
N PRO A 332 -24.98 15.99 13.21
CA PRO A 332 -25.03 14.60 12.77
C PRO A 332 -24.44 13.58 13.76
N VAL A 333 -23.44 13.97 14.55
CA VAL A 333 -22.81 13.09 15.57
C VAL A 333 -23.76 12.92 16.76
N ILE A 334 -24.41 14.01 17.18
CA ILE A 334 -25.42 13.98 18.25
C ILE A 334 -26.61 13.12 17.82
N ASN A 335 -27.13 13.31 16.61
CA ASN A 335 -28.21 12.49 16.06
C ASN A 335 -27.85 10.99 16.08
N ALA A 336 -26.60 10.66 15.70
CA ALA A 336 -26.11 9.28 15.74
C ALA A 336 -26.04 8.73 17.17
N ASN A 337 -25.62 9.53 18.15
CA ASN A 337 -25.58 9.12 19.55
C ASN A 337 -26.98 8.92 20.14
N ILE A 338 -27.93 9.81 19.84
CA ILE A 338 -29.34 9.64 20.20
C ILE A 338 -29.90 8.34 19.64
N ARG A 339 -29.64 8.04 18.34
CA ARG A 339 -30.09 6.76 17.77
C ARG A 339 -29.55 5.57 18.54
N LYS A 340 -28.26 5.57 18.91
CA LYS A 340 -27.62 4.48 19.67
C LYS A 340 -28.29 4.23 21.02
N ALA A 341 -28.86 5.25 21.66
CA ALA A 341 -29.55 5.12 22.95
C ALA A 341 -30.76 4.18 22.89
N PHE A 342 -31.38 4.02 21.72
CA PHE A 342 -32.56 3.17 21.51
C PHE A 342 -32.25 1.73 21.09
N TYR A 343 -30.97 1.35 21.00
CA TYR A 343 -30.56 -0.01 20.62
C TYR A 343 -29.88 -0.74 21.77
N GLU A 344 -30.11 -2.04 21.82
CA GLU A 344 -29.43 -2.94 22.75
C GLU A 344 -27.91 -2.86 22.56
N LYS A 345 -27.21 -2.58 23.66
CA LYS A 345 -25.75 -2.61 23.69
C LYS A 345 -25.32 -4.08 23.68
N ARG A 346 -24.68 -4.52 22.60
CA ARG A 346 -24.09 -5.85 22.50
C ARG A 346 -22.64 -5.80 22.92
N THR A 347 -22.23 -6.76 23.73
CA THR A 347 -20.81 -7.03 24.00
C THR A 347 -20.47 -8.42 23.49
N PHE A 348 -19.19 -8.72 23.40
CA PHE A 348 -18.71 -10.09 23.26
C PHE A 348 -17.90 -10.42 24.50
N ASP A 349 -18.02 -11.66 24.94
CA ASP A 349 -17.06 -12.29 25.84
C ASP A 349 -16.12 -13.16 25.00
N THR A 350 -14.86 -13.25 25.43
CA THR A 350 -13.88 -14.07 24.71
C THR A 350 -13.42 -15.22 25.58
N LYS A 351 -13.54 -16.44 25.04
CA LYS A 351 -12.92 -17.61 25.63
C LYS A 351 -11.54 -17.80 25.01
N GLU A 352 -10.53 -17.92 25.86
CA GLU A 352 -9.13 -18.03 25.47
C GLU A 352 -8.64 -19.46 25.70
N GLU A 353 -7.97 -20.03 24.71
CA GLU A 353 -7.33 -21.34 24.81
C GLU A 353 -5.97 -21.31 24.11
N ILE A 354 -4.99 -22.02 24.65
CA ILE A 354 -3.68 -22.22 24.00
C ILE A 354 -3.65 -23.65 23.47
N ILE A 355 -3.69 -23.80 22.15
CA ILE A 355 -3.72 -25.11 21.48
C ILE A 355 -2.35 -25.47 20.90
N PRO A 356 -1.91 -26.74 21.01
CA PRO A 356 -0.74 -27.20 20.28
C PRO A 356 -1.04 -27.29 18.78
N GLU A 357 -0.11 -26.81 17.97
CA GLU A 357 -0.14 -26.79 16.50
C GLU A 357 1.18 -27.34 15.96
N SER A 358 1.16 -27.88 14.75
CA SER A 358 2.34 -28.39 14.06
C SER A 358 2.30 -27.96 12.60
N ALA A 359 3.35 -27.27 12.15
CA ALA A 359 3.41 -26.69 10.81
C ALA A 359 4.58 -27.24 9.99
N THR A 360 4.33 -27.52 8.71
CA THR A 360 5.41 -27.84 7.78
C THR A 360 6.06 -26.55 7.27
N LEU A 361 7.35 -26.62 6.97
CA LEU A 361 8.06 -25.49 6.34
C LEU A 361 7.74 -25.37 4.85
N LEU A 362 7.20 -26.43 4.24
CA LEU A 362 6.81 -26.47 2.84
C LEU A 362 5.45 -27.13 2.64
N ARG A 363 4.48 -26.32 2.23
CA ARG A 363 3.14 -26.74 1.84
C ARG A 363 3.14 -27.38 0.46
N LEU A 364 3.04 -28.70 0.44
CA LEU A 364 3.10 -29.50 -0.80
C LEU A 364 1.95 -29.20 -1.77
N GLU A 365 0.76 -28.85 -1.28
CA GLU A 365 -0.40 -28.51 -2.13
C GLU A 365 -0.13 -27.33 -3.07
N ASN A 366 0.70 -26.39 -2.65
CA ASN A 366 1.03 -25.18 -3.42
C ASN A 366 2.41 -25.27 -4.10
N PHE A 367 3.10 -26.40 -3.96
CA PHE A 367 4.42 -26.59 -4.53
C PHE A 367 4.33 -27.01 -6.00
N SER A 368 5.02 -26.27 -6.87
CA SER A 368 5.20 -26.62 -8.29
C SER A 368 6.68 -26.85 -8.60
N PRO A 369 7.04 -27.95 -9.28
CA PRO A 369 8.42 -28.24 -9.67
C PRO A 369 8.91 -27.33 -10.82
N LEU A 370 8.01 -26.67 -11.52
CA LEU A 370 8.32 -25.69 -12.56
C LEU A 370 7.74 -24.33 -12.20
N VAL A 371 8.56 -23.29 -12.34
CA VAL A 371 8.21 -21.92 -11.97
C VAL A 371 8.51 -21.00 -13.14
N LYS A 372 7.60 -20.08 -13.43
CA LYS A 372 7.77 -19.05 -14.47
C LYS A 372 8.23 -17.75 -13.84
N THR A 373 9.28 -17.17 -14.37
CA THR A 373 9.77 -15.85 -13.96
C THR A 373 10.22 -15.00 -15.13
N LYS A 374 10.04 -13.69 -15.04
CA LYS A 374 10.63 -12.72 -15.97
C LYS A 374 12.01 -12.25 -15.52
N ASN A 375 12.34 -12.46 -14.26
CA ASN A 375 13.61 -12.06 -13.67
C ASN A 375 14.21 -13.20 -12.84
N LEU A 376 15.41 -13.66 -13.24
CA LEU A 376 16.12 -14.72 -12.54
C LEU A 376 16.69 -14.23 -11.21
N SER A 377 16.94 -12.93 -11.03
CA SER A 377 17.50 -12.39 -9.79
C SER A 377 16.52 -12.38 -8.62
N ASP A 378 15.22 -12.58 -8.88
CA ASP A 378 14.18 -12.72 -7.85
C ASP A 378 14.28 -14.07 -7.13
N TYR A 379 15.11 -14.99 -7.64
CA TYR A 379 15.30 -16.32 -7.13
C TYR A 379 16.70 -16.50 -6.58
N TYR A 380 16.78 -17.14 -5.40
CA TYR A 380 18.03 -17.43 -4.73
C TYR A 380 18.07 -18.90 -4.29
N PRO A 381 19.20 -19.61 -4.47
CA PRO A 381 20.42 -19.17 -5.13
C PRO A 381 20.25 -19.13 -6.66
N SER A 382 21.32 -18.84 -7.40
CA SER A 382 21.29 -18.81 -8.87
C SER A 382 20.88 -20.17 -9.46
N ASN A 383 20.28 -20.18 -10.64
CA ASN A 383 19.83 -21.40 -11.30
C ASN A 383 20.92 -22.47 -11.45
N ASP A 384 22.17 -22.05 -11.70
CA ASP A 384 23.31 -22.97 -11.76
C ASP A 384 23.60 -23.62 -10.40
N GLU A 385 23.49 -22.86 -9.30
CA GLU A 385 23.65 -23.41 -7.95
C GLU A 385 22.47 -24.32 -7.56
N VAL A 386 21.24 -24.00 -8.00
CA VAL A 386 20.08 -24.90 -7.84
C VAL A 386 20.35 -26.28 -8.46
N GLU A 387 20.80 -26.31 -9.70
CA GLU A 387 21.09 -27.56 -10.40
C GLU A 387 22.27 -28.33 -9.76
N ARG A 388 23.25 -27.63 -9.21
CA ARG A 388 24.34 -28.25 -8.44
C ARG A 388 23.82 -28.87 -7.14
N ILE A 389 22.95 -28.18 -6.39
CA ILE A 389 22.31 -28.71 -5.19
C ILE A 389 21.52 -29.98 -5.53
N ALA A 390 20.68 -29.94 -6.56
CA ALA A 390 19.88 -31.08 -6.98
C ALA A 390 20.76 -32.30 -7.38
N ARG A 391 21.86 -32.07 -8.11
CA ARG A 391 22.83 -33.14 -8.43
C ARG A 391 23.54 -33.67 -7.18
N SER A 392 23.84 -32.81 -6.21
CA SER A 392 24.46 -33.20 -4.94
C SER A 392 23.54 -34.12 -4.15
N ASP A 393 22.26 -33.76 -4.00
CA ASP A 393 21.26 -34.58 -3.31
C ASP A 393 21.10 -35.96 -3.96
N ALA A 394 21.22 -36.02 -5.29
CA ALA A 394 21.17 -37.26 -6.06
C ALA A 394 22.48 -38.09 -6.03
N GLY A 395 23.54 -37.61 -5.35
CA GLY A 395 24.86 -38.26 -5.33
C GLY A 395 25.60 -38.20 -6.68
N LYS A 396 25.23 -37.24 -7.55
CA LYS A 396 25.72 -37.10 -8.93
C LYS A 396 26.60 -35.86 -9.16
N LEU A 397 26.94 -35.11 -8.11
CA LEU A 397 27.84 -33.96 -8.21
C LEU A 397 29.29 -34.42 -8.38
N LYS A 398 29.72 -34.63 -9.62
CA LYS A 398 31.09 -34.98 -9.99
C LYS A 398 31.43 -34.48 -11.40
N PRO A 399 32.68 -34.08 -11.69
CA PRO A 399 33.07 -33.66 -13.02
C PRO A 399 33.01 -34.84 -14.00
N ASP A 400 32.60 -34.57 -15.23
CA ASP A 400 32.70 -35.56 -16.31
C ASP A 400 34.15 -35.68 -16.82
N LYS A 401 34.41 -36.66 -17.69
CA LYS A 401 35.76 -36.92 -18.21
C LYS A 401 36.37 -35.69 -18.90
N LYS A 402 35.55 -34.96 -19.66
CA LYS A 402 35.98 -33.78 -20.43
C LYS A 402 36.36 -32.63 -19.50
N THR A 403 35.58 -32.41 -18.44
CA THR A 403 35.86 -31.40 -17.41
C THR A 403 37.13 -31.74 -16.64
N MET A 404 37.36 -33.02 -16.31
CA MET A 404 38.61 -33.46 -15.69
C MET A 404 39.83 -33.19 -16.59
N GLU A 405 39.73 -33.42 -17.89
CA GLU A 405 40.80 -33.09 -18.86
C GLU A 405 41.08 -31.58 -18.95
N VAL A 406 40.03 -30.75 -18.91
CA VAL A 406 40.16 -29.28 -18.86
C VAL A 406 40.85 -28.83 -17.57
N ILE A 407 40.44 -29.37 -16.41
CA ILE A 407 41.07 -29.08 -15.11
C ILE A 407 42.56 -29.43 -15.16
N SER A 408 42.90 -30.63 -15.64
CA SER A 408 44.30 -31.07 -15.77
C SER A 408 45.11 -30.17 -16.73
N SER A 409 44.49 -29.72 -17.82
CA SER A 409 45.14 -28.84 -18.78
C SER A 409 45.42 -27.46 -18.19
N LEU A 410 44.46 -26.89 -17.45
CA LEU A 410 44.63 -25.62 -16.73
C LEU A 410 45.77 -25.69 -15.71
N GLU A 411 45.87 -26.80 -14.96
CA GLU A 411 46.97 -27.03 -14.01
C GLU A 411 48.33 -27.10 -14.72
N LYS A 412 48.40 -27.78 -15.88
CA LYS A 412 49.64 -27.93 -16.67
C LYS A 412 50.15 -26.61 -17.25
N ILE A 413 49.25 -25.70 -17.65
CA ILE A 413 49.63 -24.38 -18.18
C ILE A 413 49.80 -23.32 -17.08
N GLY A 414 49.81 -23.73 -15.80
CA GLY A 414 50.03 -22.83 -14.66
C GLY A 414 48.81 -21.99 -14.25
N GLN A 415 47.63 -22.23 -14.83
CA GLN A 415 46.37 -21.53 -14.51
C GLN A 415 45.68 -22.13 -13.27
N GLN A 416 46.42 -22.20 -12.15
CA GLN A 416 45.99 -22.86 -10.92
C GLN A 416 44.69 -22.27 -10.32
N ALA A 417 44.53 -20.94 -10.37
CA ALA A 417 43.33 -20.28 -9.86
C ALA A 417 42.05 -20.67 -10.64
N MET A 418 42.15 -20.80 -11.96
CA MET A 418 41.01 -21.22 -12.80
C MET A 418 40.66 -22.70 -12.56
N ALA A 419 41.67 -23.56 -12.44
CA ALA A 419 41.46 -24.97 -12.11
C ALA A 419 40.81 -25.14 -10.73
N ALA A 420 41.24 -24.39 -9.72
CA ALA A 420 40.65 -24.40 -8.38
C ALA A 420 39.19 -23.95 -8.40
N LYS A 421 38.87 -22.85 -9.09
CA LYS A 421 37.50 -22.35 -9.24
C LYS A 421 36.58 -23.37 -9.91
N LEU A 422 37.06 -24.04 -10.96
CA LEU A 422 36.29 -25.08 -11.65
C LEU A 422 36.09 -26.33 -10.77
N LYS A 423 37.09 -26.72 -9.98
CA LYS A 423 36.95 -27.81 -8.99
C LYS A 423 35.91 -27.48 -7.92
N GLU A 424 35.86 -26.24 -7.47
CA GLU A 424 34.90 -25.77 -6.46
C GLU A 424 33.44 -25.94 -6.90
N GLU A 425 33.16 -25.94 -8.21
CA GLU A 425 31.82 -26.20 -8.75
C GLU A 425 31.31 -27.63 -8.42
N TYR A 426 32.22 -28.56 -8.16
CA TYR A 426 31.89 -29.96 -7.88
C TYR A 426 32.04 -30.34 -6.39
N ILE A 427 32.33 -29.37 -5.53
CA ILE A 427 32.38 -29.57 -4.08
C ILE A 427 30.99 -29.26 -3.50
N ALA A 428 30.44 -30.22 -2.77
CA ALA A 428 29.19 -30.02 -2.04
C ALA A 428 29.44 -29.08 -0.85
N LYS A 429 28.65 -28.01 -0.77
CA LYS A 429 28.76 -27.02 0.29
C LYS A 429 27.98 -27.47 1.53
N PRO A 430 28.57 -27.51 2.74
CA PRO A 430 27.85 -27.89 3.96
C PRO A 430 26.61 -27.04 4.23
N GLU A 431 26.63 -25.77 3.83
CA GLU A 431 25.56 -24.80 4.06
C GLU A 431 24.28 -25.20 3.34
N TRP A 432 24.36 -25.87 2.17
CA TRP A 432 23.17 -26.27 1.40
C TRP A 432 22.20 -27.09 2.25
N ASN A 433 22.70 -28.01 3.07
CA ASN A 433 21.88 -28.87 3.91
C ASN A 433 21.35 -28.17 5.17
N LYS A 434 21.94 -27.01 5.49
CA LYS A 434 21.53 -26.15 6.60
C LYS A 434 20.57 -25.05 6.16
N THR A 435 20.32 -24.86 4.86
CA THR A 435 19.52 -23.72 4.37
C THR A 435 18.32 -24.06 3.52
N PHE A 436 18.45 -24.92 2.51
CA PHE A 436 17.47 -25.03 1.43
C PHE A 436 16.56 -26.24 1.63
N HIS A 437 15.42 -26.07 2.28
CA HIS A 437 14.40 -27.14 2.38
C HIS A 437 13.53 -27.27 1.13
N TYR A 438 13.48 -26.20 0.33
CA TYR A 438 13.23 -26.25 -1.10
C TYR A 438 14.17 -25.26 -1.80
N VAL A 439 14.32 -25.38 -3.11
CA VAL A 439 15.23 -24.53 -3.88
C VAL A 439 14.73 -24.38 -5.33
N PRO A 440 14.74 -23.18 -5.94
CA PRO A 440 15.13 -21.90 -5.35
C PRO A 440 14.03 -21.28 -4.48
N TYR A 441 14.45 -20.44 -3.53
CA TYR A 441 13.60 -19.50 -2.82
C TYR A 441 13.23 -18.34 -3.72
N LYS A 442 11.98 -17.89 -3.64
CA LYS A 442 11.57 -16.61 -4.22
C LYS A 442 11.87 -15.53 -3.20
N ASN A 443 13.00 -14.86 -3.37
CA ASN A 443 13.50 -13.87 -2.44
C ASN A 443 13.78 -12.58 -3.24
N ASP A 444 12.75 -11.75 -3.39
CA ASP A 444 12.77 -10.50 -4.13
C ASP A 444 13.34 -9.32 -3.30
N SER A 445 13.77 -9.59 -2.06
CA SER A 445 14.34 -8.60 -1.14
C SER A 445 15.84 -8.83 -0.94
N GLY A 446 16.67 -7.90 -1.42
CA GLY A 446 18.12 -7.94 -1.16
C GLY A 446 18.49 -8.00 0.33
N PHE A 447 17.60 -7.54 1.22
CA PHE A 447 17.82 -7.63 2.67
C PHE A 447 17.78 -9.07 3.19
N GLU A 448 16.85 -9.89 2.72
CA GLU A 448 16.71 -11.29 3.14
C GLU A 448 17.91 -12.11 2.66
N GLN A 449 18.37 -11.87 1.42
CA GLN A 449 19.58 -12.52 0.88
C GLN A 449 20.82 -12.12 1.66
N ASN A 450 20.99 -10.82 1.94
CA ASN A 450 22.11 -10.32 2.74
C ASN A 450 22.09 -10.90 4.16
N PHE A 451 20.91 -10.93 4.81
CA PHE A 451 20.75 -11.53 6.13
C PHE A 451 21.16 -13.00 6.14
N LEU A 452 20.66 -13.80 5.20
CA LEU A 452 21.02 -15.21 5.07
C LEU A 452 22.54 -15.40 4.90
N ASN A 453 23.16 -14.61 4.02
CA ASN A 453 24.61 -14.67 3.77
C ASN A 453 25.42 -14.31 5.02
N GLU A 454 25.00 -13.32 5.81
CA GLU A 454 25.71 -12.91 7.02
C GLU A 454 25.53 -13.95 8.15
N VAL A 455 24.34 -14.51 8.32
CA VAL A 455 24.08 -15.57 9.32
C VAL A 455 24.97 -16.78 9.07
N LEU A 456 25.12 -17.21 7.81
CA LEU A 456 25.96 -18.35 7.45
C LEU A 456 27.46 -18.15 7.77
N LYS A 457 27.94 -16.91 7.84
CA LYS A 457 29.33 -16.57 8.17
C LYS A 457 29.59 -16.55 9.68
N LEU A 458 28.56 -16.56 10.53
CA LEU A 458 28.73 -16.50 11.97
C LEU A 458 29.38 -17.80 12.49
N ALA A 459 30.46 -17.66 13.27
CA ALA A 459 31.13 -18.81 13.89
C ALA A 459 30.16 -19.66 14.73
N CYS A 460 29.29 -19.00 15.50
CA CYS A 460 28.29 -19.67 16.33
C CYS A 460 27.28 -20.51 15.53
N PHE A 461 26.99 -20.13 14.28
CA PHE A 461 26.10 -20.91 13.41
C PHE A 461 26.69 -22.30 13.12
N GLN A 462 28.01 -22.36 12.92
CA GLN A 462 28.72 -23.61 12.70
C GLN A 462 28.93 -24.38 14.01
N GLU A 463 29.43 -23.71 15.06
CA GLU A 463 29.73 -24.32 16.36
C GLU A 463 28.50 -24.95 17.02
N MET A 464 27.34 -24.29 16.93
CA MET A 464 26.09 -24.77 17.52
C MET A 464 25.29 -25.70 16.58
N ASN A 465 25.83 -25.99 15.39
CA ASN A 465 25.20 -26.75 14.32
C ASN A 465 23.76 -26.28 14.02
N LEU A 466 23.63 -24.98 13.76
CA LEU A 466 22.34 -24.36 13.44
C LEU A 466 21.97 -24.59 11.97
N GLU A 467 20.67 -24.50 11.71
CA GLU A 467 20.04 -24.54 10.40
C GLU A 467 19.18 -23.28 10.25
N ILE A 468 19.00 -22.76 9.03
CA ILE A 468 18.18 -21.58 8.76
C ILE A 468 17.30 -21.82 7.54
N TYR A 469 15.98 -21.79 7.70
CA TYR A 469 15.03 -22.05 6.62
C TYR A 469 14.21 -20.81 6.32
N TYR A 470 14.02 -20.52 5.03
CA TYR A 470 13.18 -19.41 4.58
C TYR A 470 11.70 -19.74 4.75
N ASN A 471 10.94 -18.85 5.35
CA ASN A 471 9.51 -18.99 5.60
C ASN A 471 8.70 -17.81 5.01
N GLY A 472 9.36 -16.84 4.37
CA GLY A 472 8.72 -15.63 3.82
C GLY A 472 7.76 -15.85 2.65
N ASP A 473 7.85 -16.97 1.91
CA ASP A 473 6.87 -17.29 0.86
C ASP A 473 5.54 -17.74 1.47
N ARG A 474 4.62 -16.78 1.63
CA ARG A 474 3.29 -17.02 2.22
C ARG A 474 2.46 -18.09 1.51
N LYS A 475 2.74 -18.44 0.26
CA LYS A 475 2.02 -19.50 -0.45
C LYS A 475 2.60 -20.88 -0.15
N LEU A 476 3.91 -20.95 0.05
CA LEU A 476 4.64 -22.19 0.29
C LEU A 476 4.82 -22.52 1.77
N SER A 477 4.66 -21.56 2.69
CA SER A 477 4.84 -21.80 4.13
C SER A 477 3.52 -22.07 4.86
N ASP A 478 3.50 -23.12 5.69
CA ASP A 478 2.39 -23.38 6.63
C ASP A 478 2.63 -22.74 8.01
N PHE A 479 3.88 -22.49 8.40
CA PHE A 479 4.18 -21.84 9.67
C PHE A 479 3.74 -20.38 9.67
N LYS A 480 2.55 -20.14 10.24
CA LYS A 480 1.87 -18.86 10.33
C LYS A 480 1.21 -18.73 11.69
N ILE A 481 1.26 -17.52 12.23
CA ILE A 481 0.83 -17.24 13.59
C ILE A 481 -0.37 -16.30 13.55
N LYS A 482 -1.47 -16.67 14.21
CA LYS A 482 -2.62 -15.77 14.41
C LYS A 482 -2.23 -14.73 15.46
N CYS A 483 -2.28 -13.46 15.09
CA CYS A 483 -1.98 -12.35 16.00
C CYS A 483 -3.26 -11.65 16.47
N PHE A 484 -3.23 -11.18 17.71
CA PHE A 484 -4.33 -10.47 18.35
C PHE A 484 -3.84 -9.16 18.99
N LYS A 485 -4.73 -8.19 19.17
CA LYS A 485 -4.48 -6.94 19.89
C LYS A 485 -5.49 -6.77 21.01
N GLY A 486 -5.02 -6.39 22.19
CA GLY A 486 -5.84 -6.24 23.39
C GLY A 486 -5.20 -6.97 24.56
N GLY A 487 -6.04 -7.50 25.45
CA GLY A 487 -5.61 -8.33 26.57
C GLY A 487 -6.82 -8.85 27.34
N LYS A 488 -6.62 -9.95 28.10
CA LYS A 488 -7.55 -10.59 29.05
C LYS A 488 -9.04 -10.31 28.80
N GLY A 489 -9.68 -11.12 27.96
CA GLY A 489 -11.11 -11.05 27.69
C GLY A 489 -11.51 -10.11 26.53
N LYS A 490 -10.57 -9.36 25.94
CA LYS A 490 -10.85 -8.37 24.88
C LYS A 490 -9.88 -8.44 23.71
N TRP A 491 -9.62 -9.64 23.22
CA TRP A 491 -8.73 -9.87 22.07
C TRP A 491 -9.39 -9.52 20.74
N ASN A 492 -8.74 -8.69 19.94
CA ASN A 492 -9.15 -8.41 18.57
C ASN A 492 -8.19 -9.07 17.59
N TYR A 493 -8.68 -9.90 16.67
CA TYR A 493 -7.84 -10.51 15.65
C TYR A 493 -7.26 -9.46 14.69
N ILE A 494 -5.93 -9.42 14.55
CA ILE A 494 -5.21 -8.45 13.70
C ILE A 494 -4.51 -9.11 12.49
N GLY A 495 -4.85 -10.37 12.20
CA GLY A 495 -4.39 -11.10 11.01
C GLY A 495 -3.29 -12.13 11.29
N MET A 496 -2.86 -12.80 10.22
CA MET A 496 -1.75 -13.76 10.26
C MET A 496 -0.39 -13.05 10.16
N TYR A 497 0.59 -13.59 10.87
CA TYR A 497 2.00 -13.26 10.77
C TYR A 497 2.77 -14.44 10.18
N THR A 498 3.64 -14.17 9.23
CA THR A 498 4.50 -15.16 8.57
C THR A 498 5.91 -14.60 8.65
N PRO A 499 6.79 -15.18 9.48
CA PRO A 499 8.16 -14.70 9.58
C PRO A 499 8.97 -15.03 8.33
N ASP A 500 10.00 -14.25 8.06
CA ASP A 500 10.89 -14.44 6.90
C ASP A 500 11.80 -15.66 7.05
N PHE A 501 12.35 -15.91 8.23
CA PHE A 501 13.22 -17.07 8.49
C PHE A 501 12.97 -17.74 9.83
N LEU A 502 13.33 -19.02 9.89
CA LEU A 502 13.44 -19.79 11.11
C LEU A 502 14.86 -20.35 11.26
N ILE A 503 15.54 -19.99 12.34
CA ILE A 503 16.83 -20.61 12.69
C ILE A 503 16.55 -21.72 13.69
N LEU A 504 16.93 -22.94 13.34
CA LEU A 504 16.63 -24.15 14.09
C LEU A 504 17.91 -24.74 14.68
N GLN A 505 17.78 -25.28 15.89
CA GLN A 505 18.74 -26.23 16.44
C GLN A 505 18.02 -27.57 16.60
N ARG A 506 18.52 -28.62 15.95
CA ARG A 506 17.96 -29.97 16.08
C ARG A 506 18.70 -30.82 17.11
N ARG A 507 17.97 -31.66 17.85
CA ARG A 507 18.51 -32.75 18.68
C ARG A 507 17.65 -33.99 18.47
N ASN A 508 18.27 -35.16 18.33
CA ASN A 508 17.56 -36.43 18.09
C ASN A 508 16.55 -36.36 16.92
N LYS A 509 16.92 -35.68 15.84
CA LYS A 509 16.08 -35.46 14.62
C LYS A 509 14.78 -34.67 14.88
N LYS A 510 14.64 -34.01 16.03
CA LYS A 510 13.55 -33.08 16.35
C LYS A 510 14.08 -31.67 16.53
N ILE A 511 13.22 -30.67 16.35
CA ILE A 511 13.56 -29.28 16.67
C ILE A 511 13.66 -29.16 18.20
N PHE A 512 14.83 -28.73 18.68
CA PHE A 512 15.10 -28.50 20.09
C PHE A 512 14.92 -27.03 20.48
N LYS A 513 15.33 -26.11 19.60
CA LYS A 513 15.11 -24.67 19.75
C LYS A 513 14.87 -24.06 18.37
N ALA A 514 14.08 -23.00 18.34
CA ALA A 514 13.83 -22.21 17.14
C ALA A 514 13.96 -20.71 17.49
N ILE A 515 14.55 -19.95 16.58
CA ILE A 515 14.54 -18.49 16.58
C ILE A 515 13.71 -18.06 15.38
N ILE A 516 12.72 -17.20 15.64
CA ILE A 516 11.89 -16.58 14.61
C ILE A 516 12.56 -15.27 14.19
N VAL A 517 12.80 -15.11 12.90
CA VAL A 517 13.46 -13.93 12.35
C VAL A 517 12.53 -13.24 11.36
N GLU A 518 12.40 -11.93 11.54
CA GLU A 518 11.79 -11.02 10.58
C GLU A 518 12.85 -10.03 10.08
N THR A 519 12.92 -9.84 8.78
CA THR A 519 13.72 -8.79 8.15
C THR A 519 12.80 -7.68 7.67
N LYS A 520 13.07 -6.44 8.10
CA LYS A 520 12.31 -5.25 7.67
C LYS A 520 13.22 -4.08 7.44
N GLY A 521 13.03 -3.41 6.30
CA GLY A 521 13.66 -2.12 6.03
C GLY A 521 13.08 -1.01 6.92
N SER A 522 13.89 0.01 7.20
CA SER A 522 13.52 1.16 8.05
C SER A 522 12.23 1.87 7.63
N LEU A 523 11.93 1.88 6.33
CA LEU A 523 10.72 2.47 5.75
C LEU A 523 9.42 1.78 6.23
N PHE A 524 9.47 0.49 6.59
CA PHE A 524 8.32 -0.30 7.01
C PHE A 524 8.26 -0.51 8.53
N ALA A 525 9.31 -0.14 9.27
CA ALA A 525 9.39 -0.30 10.72
C ALA A 525 8.29 0.48 11.48
N ASN A 526 7.76 1.54 10.86
CA ASN A 526 6.72 2.38 11.42
C ASN A 526 5.29 2.02 11.00
N ASP A 527 5.08 0.95 10.21
CA ASP A 527 3.73 0.49 9.86
C ASP A 527 2.97 0.08 11.16
N PRO A 528 1.82 0.70 11.47
CA PRO A 528 1.01 0.37 12.64
C PRO A 528 0.59 -1.10 12.69
N LYS A 529 0.32 -1.74 11.54
CA LYS A 529 -0.05 -3.16 11.48
C LYS A 529 1.13 -4.05 11.84
N PHE A 530 2.32 -3.71 11.37
CA PHE A 530 3.55 -4.41 11.72
C PHE A 530 3.84 -4.28 13.21
N LYS A 531 3.79 -3.07 13.76
CA LYS A 531 4.01 -2.81 15.20
C LYS A 531 3.06 -3.61 16.09
N ALA A 532 1.77 -3.65 15.76
CA ALA A 532 0.79 -4.41 16.53
C ALA A 532 1.05 -5.93 16.51
N LYS A 533 1.47 -6.48 15.36
CA LYS A 533 1.85 -7.90 15.27
C LYS A 533 3.14 -8.21 16.01
N LYS A 534 4.14 -7.32 15.89
CA LYS A 534 5.41 -7.41 16.60
C LYS A 534 5.17 -7.43 18.12
N GLU A 535 4.35 -6.51 18.62
CA GLU A 535 3.97 -6.44 20.03
C GLU A 535 3.37 -7.77 20.50
N PHE A 536 2.36 -8.31 19.79
CA PHE A 536 1.79 -9.62 20.11
C PHE A 536 2.81 -10.76 20.10
N MET A 537 3.71 -10.76 19.11
CA MET A 537 4.75 -11.77 19.01
C MET A 537 5.71 -11.73 20.22
N GLU A 538 6.13 -10.54 20.60
CA GLU A 538 7.10 -10.31 21.68
C GLU A 538 6.49 -10.49 23.08
N SER A 539 5.26 -10.04 23.30
CA SER A 539 4.62 -10.05 24.62
C SER A 539 3.81 -11.31 24.90
N GLU A 540 3.12 -11.87 23.91
CA GLU A 540 2.18 -12.99 24.14
C GLU A 540 2.71 -14.30 23.56
N PHE A 541 3.00 -14.33 22.26
CA PHE A 541 3.34 -15.58 21.58
C PHE A 541 4.63 -16.20 22.14
N LEU A 542 5.71 -15.41 22.25
CA LEU A 542 6.99 -15.88 22.75
C LEU A 542 6.91 -16.28 24.23
N GLU A 543 6.25 -15.49 25.08
CA GLU A 543 6.09 -15.82 26.51
C GLU A 543 5.37 -17.16 26.68
N GLN A 544 4.24 -17.34 26.01
CA GLN A 544 3.42 -18.56 26.10
C GLN A 544 4.18 -19.79 25.58
N ASN A 545 4.86 -19.67 24.44
CA ASN A 545 5.62 -20.78 23.86
C ASN A 545 6.86 -21.12 24.69
N ASN A 546 7.64 -20.12 25.12
CA ASN A 546 8.82 -20.35 25.95
C ASN A 546 8.43 -21.04 27.26
N LYS A 547 7.32 -20.63 27.89
CA LYS A 547 6.79 -21.29 29.08
C LYS A 547 6.40 -22.74 28.82
N LYS A 548 5.73 -23.04 27.70
CA LYS A 548 5.29 -24.41 27.35
C LYS A 548 6.46 -25.34 27.00
N PHE A 549 7.47 -24.82 26.31
CA PHE A 549 8.67 -25.58 25.95
C PHE A 549 9.76 -25.58 27.05
N GLY A 550 9.60 -24.76 28.09
CA GLY A 550 10.59 -24.62 29.16
C GLY A 550 11.86 -23.88 28.72
N TYR A 551 11.76 -23.03 27.69
CA TYR A 551 12.85 -22.15 27.30
C TYR A 551 13.00 -21.02 28.32
N LYS A 552 14.23 -20.75 28.75
CA LYS A 552 14.58 -19.66 29.65
C LYS A 552 15.05 -18.46 28.87
#